data_AF-A0A7W1SNJ4-F1
#
_entry.id   AF-A0A7W1SNJ4-F1
#
_cell.length_a   1.000
_cell.length_b   1.000
_cell.length_c   1.000
_cell.angle_alpha   90.00
_cell.angle_beta   90.00
_cell.angle_gamma   90.00
#
_symmetry.space_group_name_H-M   'P 1'
#
loop_
_entity.id
_entity.type
_entity.pdbx_description
1 polymer ?
#
loop_
_entity_poly.entity_id
_entity_poly.type
_entity_poly.pdbx_seq_one_letter_code
_entity_poly.pdbx_strand_id
1 'polypeptide(L)'
;MLLAATGCGGGGSDPDVPTEITLSATDVTMAAVGQNVQLTATVLDQDGNPIPDAPVEWESGDPTVVTVSATGLLLALKPGTAEVTAAAGAASASASASVIVQSIAALQALEGNGQTAGPGVAVPTAPAVQVRDAMNDPVPGVRVRFQVGGGSGTVTGEIQTTDAQGIARVGSWRLGTSGINTLIATVDGAQLVGEPVEFLATTANLTGYDITIRYLGDYSNAQLLAFAEAELRWERIITGDLPDVNQSLPANSCGSNPETPGPFDDLTIFVTIEEIDGPFGTLGQAGPCFVRVPGDLTVIGRMQLDVADMELLESEGVFQSVILHEMGHVLGFGTLWTSAGLLADPADVDDPGANDPHFTGPLALSAFDAAGGTAYTGAKVPVMNVGGAGTINSHWRDEVFDPELMTGFLSTGFNPLSAITVRSLQDLGYTVNVAEADPFTIAPALRIAGPRRGRPMVDDIISDPIRRIDESGRVVGVIQR
;
A
#
# COMPACT_ATOMS: atom_id res chain seq x y z
N MET A 1 -57.01 -56.94 -78.03
CA MET A 1 -57.12 -55.63 -77.35
C MET A 1 -56.63 -55.83 -75.94
N LEU A 2 -55.85 -55.00 -75.29
CA LEU A 2 -55.09 -53.79 -75.61
C LEU A 2 -54.29 -53.53 -74.31
N LEU A 3 -53.12 -52.89 -74.41
CA LEU A 3 -52.38 -52.30 -73.30
C LEU A 3 -53.27 -51.49 -72.32
N ALA A 4 -52.96 -51.56 -71.03
CA ALA A 4 -52.62 -50.37 -70.23
C ALA A 4 -51.84 -50.79 -68.98
N ALA A 5 -50.62 -50.29 -68.87
CA ALA A 5 -49.76 -50.40 -67.70
C ALA A 5 -50.20 -49.39 -66.63
N THR A 6 -50.21 -49.83 -65.37
CA THR A 6 -50.02 -48.96 -64.20
C THR A 6 -48.92 -49.61 -63.38
N GLY A 7 -47.73 -49.03 -63.46
CA GLY A 7 -46.55 -49.46 -62.72
C GLY A 7 -46.74 -49.21 -61.23
N CYS A 8 -46.37 -50.20 -60.43
CA CYS A 8 -46.04 -49.99 -59.02
C CYS A 8 -44.71 -49.25 -58.96
N GLY A 9 -44.75 -47.96 -58.63
CA GLY A 9 -43.59 -47.25 -58.12
C GLY A 9 -43.33 -47.69 -56.68
N GLY A 10 -42.37 -48.60 -56.50
CA GLY A 10 -41.80 -48.88 -55.19
C GLY A 10 -41.00 -47.66 -54.75
N GLY A 11 -41.53 -46.90 -53.79
CA GLY A 11 -40.77 -45.90 -53.06
C GLY A 11 -39.83 -46.59 -52.09
N GLY A 12 -38.72 -47.12 -52.59
CA GLY A 12 -37.52 -47.22 -51.76
C GLY A 12 -37.02 -45.79 -51.58
N SER A 13 -37.07 -45.28 -50.35
CA SER A 13 -36.30 -44.09 -50.01
C SER A 13 -34.83 -44.42 -50.28
N ASP A 14 -34.23 -43.74 -51.25
CA ASP A 14 -32.79 -43.79 -51.50
C ASP A 14 -32.09 -43.58 -50.14
N PRO A 15 -31.05 -44.36 -49.77
CA PRO A 15 -30.35 -44.14 -48.52
C PRO A 15 -29.89 -42.69 -48.41
N ASP A 16 -30.07 -42.06 -47.25
CA ASP A 16 -29.67 -40.67 -47.01
C ASP A 16 -28.15 -40.54 -47.27
N VAL A 17 -27.79 -39.87 -48.38
CA VAL A 17 -26.39 -39.65 -48.74
C VAL A 17 -25.99 -38.23 -48.32
N PRO A 18 -24.89 -38.04 -47.57
CA PRO A 18 -24.36 -36.71 -47.29
C PRO A 18 -24.07 -35.94 -48.58
N THR A 19 -24.76 -34.81 -48.79
CA THR A 19 -24.53 -33.94 -49.96
C THR A 19 -24.07 -32.54 -49.58
N GLU A 20 -24.41 -32.06 -48.38
CA GLU A 20 -24.00 -30.75 -47.88
C GLU A 20 -23.62 -30.85 -46.40
N ILE A 21 -22.69 -30.01 -45.96
CA ILE A 21 -22.29 -29.87 -44.57
C ILE A 21 -22.14 -28.38 -44.25
N THR A 22 -22.63 -27.96 -43.09
CA THR A 22 -22.57 -26.58 -42.62
C THR A 22 -21.93 -26.51 -41.24
N LEU A 23 -21.11 -25.48 -41.00
CA LEU A 23 -20.39 -25.27 -39.74
C LEU A 23 -21.08 -24.18 -38.90
N SER A 24 -20.95 -24.27 -37.58
CA SER A 24 -21.44 -23.23 -36.65
C SER A 24 -20.78 -21.87 -36.84
N ALA A 25 -19.56 -21.84 -37.39
CA ALA A 25 -18.84 -20.65 -37.78
C ALA A 25 -17.91 -20.98 -38.95
N THR A 26 -17.74 -20.04 -39.87
CA THR A 26 -16.77 -20.13 -40.98
C THR A 26 -15.45 -19.43 -40.65
N ASP A 27 -15.44 -18.59 -39.62
CA ASP A 27 -14.28 -17.86 -39.12
C ASP A 27 -14.25 -17.97 -37.58
N VAL A 28 -13.13 -18.43 -37.05
CA VAL A 28 -12.90 -18.56 -35.60
C VAL A 28 -11.67 -17.73 -35.23
N THR A 29 -11.80 -16.92 -34.19
CA THR A 29 -10.69 -16.15 -33.61
C THR A 29 -10.45 -16.57 -32.17
N MET A 30 -9.21 -16.96 -31.87
CA MET A 30 -8.75 -17.34 -30.54
C MET A 30 -7.68 -16.34 -30.10
N ALA A 31 -7.83 -15.74 -28.92
CA ALA A 31 -7.02 -14.61 -28.44
C ALA A 31 -5.76 -15.03 -27.65
N ALA A 32 -5.62 -16.33 -27.34
CA ALA A 32 -4.48 -16.85 -26.61
C ALA A 32 -4.17 -18.31 -26.96
N VAL A 33 -2.89 -18.70 -26.82
CA VAL A 33 -2.47 -20.11 -26.81
C VAL A 33 -3.11 -20.80 -25.61
N GLY A 34 -3.61 -22.02 -25.81
CA GLY A 34 -4.31 -22.81 -24.79
C GLY A 34 -5.80 -22.54 -24.68
N GLN A 35 -6.34 -21.55 -25.41
CA GLN A 35 -7.78 -21.37 -25.54
C GLN A 35 -8.37 -22.55 -26.31
N ASN A 36 -9.64 -22.89 -26.00
CA ASN A 36 -10.42 -23.87 -26.76
C ASN A 36 -11.70 -23.24 -27.31
N VAL A 37 -12.12 -23.69 -28.50
CA VAL A 37 -13.40 -23.31 -29.12
C VAL A 37 -14.06 -24.54 -29.73
N GLN A 38 -15.36 -24.71 -29.52
CA GLN A 38 -16.12 -25.83 -30.08
C GLN A 38 -16.73 -25.43 -31.43
N LEU A 39 -16.38 -26.15 -32.50
CA LEU A 39 -17.10 -26.13 -33.76
C LEU A 39 -18.12 -27.26 -33.82
N THR A 40 -19.29 -27.00 -34.40
CA THR A 40 -20.29 -28.04 -34.67
C THR A 40 -20.62 -28.08 -36.14
N ALA A 41 -20.83 -29.28 -36.68
CA ALA A 41 -21.19 -29.48 -38.09
C ALA A 41 -22.61 -30.08 -38.20
N THR A 42 -23.38 -29.61 -39.19
CA THR A 42 -24.69 -30.17 -39.55
C THR A 42 -24.60 -30.73 -40.97
N VAL A 43 -24.86 -32.03 -41.13
CA VAL A 43 -24.81 -32.74 -42.41
C VAL A 43 -26.23 -32.88 -42.98
N LEU A 44 -26.42 -32.57 -44.27
CA LEU A 44 -27.70 -32.65 -44.97
C LEU A 44 -27.68 -33.71 -46.08
N ASP A 45 -28.80 -34.38 -46.29
CA ASP A 45 -29.05 -35.32 -47.38
C ASP A 45 -29.35 -34.61 -48.72
N GLN A 46 -29.55 -35.37 -49.80
CA GLN A 46 -29.88 -34.86 -51.13
C GLN A 46 -31.20 -34.05 -51.21
N ASP A 47 -32.07 -34.20 -50.22
CA ASP A 47 -33.37 -33.55 -50.12
C ASP A 47 -33.33 -32.34 -49.14
N GLY A 48 -32.16 -32.04 -48.58
CA GLY A 48 -31.92 -30.93 -47.65
C GLY A 48 -32.30 -31.22 -46.20
N ASN A 49 -32.59 -32.48 -45.84
CA ASN A 49 -32.89 -32.85 -44.45
C ASN A 49 -31.62 -33.16 -43.68
N PRO A 50 -31.54 -32.84 -42.38
CA PRO A 50 -30.40 -33.19 -41.57
C PRO A 50 -30.30 -34.71 -41.38
N ILE A 51 -29.09 -35.26 -41.53
CA ILE A 51 -28.76 -36.65 -41.23
C ILE A 51 -28.27 -36.71 -39.76
N PRO A 52 -29.08 -37.20 -38.81
CA PRO A 52 -28.69 -37.24 -37.41
C PRO A 52 -27.50 -38.21 -37.21
N ASP A 53 -26.59 -37.84 -36.32
CA ASP A 53 -25.42 -38.65 -35.94
C ASP A 53 -24.52 -39.06 -37.13
N ALA A 54 -24.57 -38.31 -38.24
CA ALA A 54 -23.67 -38.52 -39.37
C ALA A 54 -22.20 -38.43 -38.90
N PRO A 55 -21.35 -39.41 -39.25
CA PRO A 55 -19.94 -39.37 -38.86
C PRO A 55 -19.26 -38.22 -39.60
N VAL A 56 -18.68 -37.29 -38.84
CA VAL A 56 -17.90 -36.16 -39.36
C VAL A 56 -16.43 -36.38 -39.05
N GLU A 57 -15.60 -36.34 -40.09
CA GLU A 57 -14.15 -36.35 -39.98
C GLU A 57 -13.64 -34.91 -39.92
N TRP A 58 -12.81 -34.62 -38.91
CA TRP A 58 -12.22 -33.30 -38.68
C TRP A 58 -10.72 -33.32 -38.94
N GLU A 59 -10.22 -32.31 -39.64
CA GLU A 59 -8.80 -32.15 -39.93
C GLU A 59 -8.38 -30.69 -39.75
N SER A 60 -7.17 -30.48 -39.22
CA SER A 60 -6.51 -29.17 -39.20
C SER A 60 -5.43 -29.15 -40.26
N GLY A 61 -5.42 -28.11 -41.09
CA GLY A 61 -4.39 -27.87 -42.11
C GLY A 61 -3.02 -27.52 -41.52
N ASP A 62 -2.95 -27.06 -40.27
CA ASP A 62 -1.71 -26.92 -39.51
C ASP A 62 -1.91 -27.29 -38.03
N PRO A 63 -1.72 -28.58 -37.67
CA PRO A 63 -1.82 -29.06 -36.30
C PRO A 63 -0.79 -28.46 -35.34
N THR A 64 0.22 -27.73 -35.83
CA THR A 64 1.19 -27.03 -34.97
C THR A 64 0.70 -25.66 -34.50
N VAL A 65 -0.32 -25.11 -35.18
CA VAL A 65 -0.98 -23.83 -34.87
C VAL A 65 -2.28 -24.05 -34.12
N VAL A 66 -3.16 -24.92 -34.63
CA VAL A 66 -4.44 -25.33 -34.01
C VAL A 66 -4.65 -26.82 -34.17
N THR A 67 -4.97 -27.54 -33.10
CA THR A 67 -5.46 -28.92 -33.19
C THR A 67 -6.99 -28.94 -33.16
N VAL A 68 -7.60 -29.96 -33.78
CA VAL A 68 -9.04 -30.23 -33.72
C VAL A 68 -9.26 -31.66 -33.23
N SER A 69 -10.18 -31.85 -32.27
CA SER A 69 -10.56 -33.19 -31.79
C SER A 69 -11.54 -33.88 -32.75
N ALA A 70 -11.78 -35.18 -32.55
CA ALA A 70 -12.82 -35.93 -33.27
C ALA A 70 -14.25 -35.38 -33.05
N THR A 71 -14.45 -34.53 -32.03
CA THR A 71 -15.73 -33.89 -31.75
C THR A 71 -15.78 -32.43 -32.21
N GLY A 72 -14.78 -31.93 -32.94
CA GLY A 72 -14.71 -30.53 -33.39
C GLY A 72 -14.21 -29.53 -32.34
N LEU A 73 -13.55 -29.98 -31.26
CA LEU A 73 -12.98 -29.09 -30.26
C LEU A 73 -11.60 -28.60 -30.72
N LEU A 74 -11.49 -27.29 -30.98
CA LEU A 74 -10.24 -26.62 -31.32
C LEU A 74 -9.42 -26.31 -30.07
N LEU A 75 -8.09 -26.45 -30.17
CA LEU A 75 -7.11 -26.01 -29.16
C LEU A 75 -6.00 -25.21 -29.85
N ALA A 76 -5.82 -23.95 -29.43
CA ALA A 76 -4.76 -23.09 -29.95
C ALA A 76 -3.40 -23.49 -29.36
N LEU A 77 -2.40 -23.76 -30.21
CA LEU A 77 -1.06 -24.15 -29.77
C LEU A 77 0.00 -23.07 -30.00
N LYS A 78 -0.11 -22.30 -31.09
CA LYS A 78 0.85 -21.26 -31.48
C LYS A 78 0.16 -20.13 -32.25
N PRO A 79 0.77 -18.92 -32.29
CA PRO A 79 0.30 -17.86 -33.18
C PRO A 79 0.29 -18.31 -34.64
N GLY A 80 -0.76 -17.96 -35.37
CA GLY A 80 -0.87 -18.29 -36.79
C GLY A 80 -2.31 -18.44 -37.26
N THR A 81 -2.48 -18.98 -38.46
CA THR A 81 -3.79 -19.29 -39.03
C THR A 81 -3.74 -20.69 -39.60
N ALA A 82 -4.79 -21.47 -39.36
CA ALA A 82 -4.96 -22.82 -39.87
C ALA A 82 -6.39 -22.96 -40.42
N GLU A 83 -6.55 -23.61 -41.57
CA GLU A 83 -7.86 -24.02 -42.06
C GLU A 83 -8.28 -25.31 -41.35
N VAL A 84 -9.51 -25.37 -40.85
CA VAL A 84 -10.10 -26.56 -40.24
C VAL A 84 -11.22 -27.07 -41.14
N THR A 85 -11.12 -28.32 -41.56
CA THR A 85 -12.04 -28.95 -42.49
C THR A 85 -12.89 -30.00 -41.77
N ALA A 86 -14.19 -30.00 -42.04
CA ALA A 86 -15.13 -31.04 -41.66
C ALA A 86 -15.63 -31.76 -42.93
N ALA A 87 -15.60 -33.09 -42.93
CA ALA A 87 -16.05 -33.90 -44.05
C ALA A 87 -17.01 -35.01 -43.60
N ALA A 88 -18.05 -35.26 -44.41
CA ALA A 88 -18.97 -36.37 -44.24
C ALA A 88 -19.27 -36.99 -45.62
N GLY A 89 -18.72 -38.18 -45.90
CA GLY A 89 -18.84 -38.80 -47.22
C GLY A 89 -18.19 -37.96 -48.33
N ALA A 90 -18.99 -37.56 -49.33
CA ALA A 90 -18.52 -36.70 -50.43
C ALA A 90 -18.71 -35.19 -50.14
N ALA A 91 -19.42 -34.83 -49.07
CA ALA A 91 -19.66 -33.45 -48.69
C ALA A 91 -18.53 -32.94 -47.77
N SER A 92 -18.07 -31.71 -47.98
CA SER A 92 -17.08 -31.04 -47.14
C SER A 92 -17.42 -29.58 -46.92
N ALA A 93 -17.05 -29.05 -45.75
CA ALA A 93 -17.06 -27.63 -45.42
C ALA A 93 -15.82 -27.30 -44.62
N SER A 94 -15.32 -26.08 -44.78
CA SER A 94 -14.17 -25.59 -44.03
C SER A 94 -14.50 -24.32 -43.25
N ALA A 95 -13.79 -24.13 -42.15
CA ALA A 95 -13.74 -22.90 -41.38
C ALA A 95 -12.28 -22.49 -41.22
N SER A 96 -12.01 -21.20 -41.34
CA SER A 96 -10.67 -20.66 -41.03
C SER A 96 -10.56 -20.40 -39.54
N ALA A 97 -9.59 -21.03 -38.88
CA ALA A 97 -9.25 -20.76 -37.49
C ALA A 97 -7.99 -19.86 -37.44
N SER A 98 -8.16 -18.65 -36.93
CA SER A 98 -7.09 -17.71 -36.67
C SER A 98 -6.77 -17.68 -35.17
N VAL A 99 -5.50 -17.89 -34.83
CA VAL A 99 -4.98 -17.71 -33.48
C VAL A 99 -4.24 -16.38 -33.45
N ILE A 100 -4.89 -15.38 -32.87
CA ILE A 100 -4.26 -14.12 -32.53
C ILE A 100 -3.60 -14.35 -31.17
N VAL A 101 -2.28 -14.48 -31.15
CA VAL A 101 -1.54 -14.19 -29.92
C VAL A 101 -1.33 -12.70 -29.92
N GLN A 102 -1.81 -12.02 -28.87
CA GLN A 102 -1.49 -10.60 -28.68
C GLN A 102 0.03 -10.44 -28.75
N SER A 103 0.52 -9.86 -29.85
CA SER A 103 1.93 -9.61 -30.03
C SER A 103 2.29 -8.50 -29.05
N ILE A 104 3.09 -8.83 -28.04
CA ILE A 104 3.65 -7.83 -27.13
C ILE A 104 4.39 -6.76 -27.95
N ALA A 105 4.06 -5.50 -27.73
CA ALA A 105 4.59 -4.37 -28.49
C ALA A 105 5.28 -3.34 -27.60
N ALA A 106 4.80 -3.15 -26.36
CA ALA A 106 5.33 -2.15 -25.45
C ALA A 106 5.47 -2.67 -24.03
N LEU A 107 6.50 -2.16 -23.35
CA LEU A 107 6.73 -2.30 -21.92
C LEU A 107 6.81 -0.91 -21.31
N GLN A 108 6.01 -0.63 -20.27
CA GLN A 108 5.94 0.69 -19.66
C GLN A 108 6.01 0.59 -18.13
N ALA A 109 6.67 1.55 -17.50
CA ALA A 109 6.59 1.73 -16.05
C ALA A 109 5.15 2.10 -15.67
N LEU A 110 4.58 1.39 -14.70
CA LEU A 110 3.25 1.67 -14.17
C LEU A 110 3.33 2.46 -12.86
N GLU A 111 4.18 2.01 -11.92
CA GLU A 111 4.31 2.62 -10.59
C GLU A 111 5.66 2.29 -9.92
N GLY A 112 5.97 2.99 -8.83
CA GLY A 112 7.16 2.72 -8.02
C GLY A 112 8.48 3.32 -8.54
N ASN A 113 8.43 4.29 -9.46
CA ASN A 113 9.61 5.05 -9.89
C ASN A 113 9.83 6.28 -9.01
N GLY A 114 11.08 6.69 -8.81
CA GLY A 114 11.47 7.93 -8.11
C GLY A 114 11.31 7.87 -6.59
N GLN A 115 11.42 6.69 -5.99
CA GLN A 115 11.19 6.49 -4.55
C GLN A 115 12.42 6.80 -3.70
N THR A 116 12.23 6.93 -2.38
CA THR A 116 13.31 7.08 -1.41
C THR A 116 13.12 6.09 -0.27
N ALA A 117 14.19 5.44 0.18
CA ALA A 117 14.20 4.59 1.37
C ALA A 117 15.59 4.58 2.01
N GLY A 118 15.68 4.16 3.27
CA GLY A 118 16.96 4.01 3.97
C GLY A 118 17.81 2.84 3.43
N PRO A 119 19.10 2.77 3.80
CA PRO A 119 19.99 1.67 3.43
C PRO A 119 19.42 0.28 3.76
N GLY A 120 19.27 -0.60 2.76
CA GLY A 120 18.74 -1.95 2.96
C GLY A 120 17.22 -2.03 3.22
N VAL A 121 16.52 -0.90 3.22
CA VAL A 121 15.07 -0.81 3.42
C VAL A 121 14.36 -0.97 2.07
N ALA A 122 13.20 -1.64 2.10
CA ALA A 122 12.36 -1.80 0.91
C ALA A 122 11.72 -0.47 0.54
N VAL A 123 11.65 -0.16 -0.76
CA VAL A 123 10.87 0.98 -1.22
C VAL A 123 9.38 0.77 -0.91
N PRO A 124 8.62 1.82 -0.53
CA PRO A 124 7.24 1.67 -0.06
C PRO A 124 6.30 1.07 -1.11
N THR A 125 6.44 1.47 -2.37
CA THR A 125 5.66 0.95 -3.50
C THR A 125 6.51 0.00 -4.31
N ALA A 126 6.20 -1.29 -4.31
CA ALA A 126 6.91 -2.25 -5.16
C ALA A 126 6.77 -1.87 -6.66
N PRO A 127 7.88 -1.63 -7.39
CA PRO A 127 7.83 -1.27 -8.81
C PRO A 127 7.04 -2.26 -9.66
N ALA A 128 6.23 -1.73 -10.57
CA ALA A 128 5.46 -2.53 -11.51
C ALA A 128 5.55 -1.98 -12.93
N VAL A 129 5.49 -2.89 -13.90
CA VAL A 129 5.41 -2.59 -15.32
C VAL A 129 4.12 -3.14 -15.91
N GLN A 130 3.70 -2.57 -17.03
CA GLN A 130 2.59 -3.09 -17.81
C GLN A 130 3.05 -3.45 -19.22
N VAL A 131 2.66 -4.64 -19.68
CA VAL A 131 2.89 -5.13 -21.04
C VAL A 131 1.64 -4.91 -21.87
N ARG A 132 1.80 -4.32 -23.05
CA ARG A 132 0.71 -4.04 -23.98
C ARG A 132 1.04 -4.50 -25.40
N ASP A 133 0.00 -4.79 -26.18
CA ASP A 133 0.11 -5.08 -27.60
C ASP A 133 0.09 -3.80 -28.48
N ALA A 134 0.12 -3.98 -29.80
CA ALA A 134 0.13 -2.88 -30.76
C ALA A 134 -1.19 -2.07 -30.80
N MET A 135 -2.27 -2.61 -30.24
CA MET A 135 -3.59 -1.97 -30.11
C MET A 135 -3.75 -1.30 -28.75
N ASN A 136 -2.71 -1.33 -27.91
CA ASN A 136 -2.66 -0.81 -26.55
C ASN A 136 -3.48 -1.64 -25.54
N ASP A 137 -3.83 -2.88 -25.88
CA ASP A 137 -4.53 -3.80 -24.98
C ASP A 137 -3.52 -4.51 -24.04
N PRO A 138 -3.91 -4.80 -22.77
CA PRO A 138 -3.04 -5.46 -21.81
C PRO A 138 -2.82 -6.94 -22.15
N VAL A 139 -1.57 -7.41 -22.05
CA VAL A 139 -1.21 -8.80 -22.40
C VAL A 139 -0.89 -9.64 -21.15
N PRO A 140 -1.74 -10.60 -20.75
CA PRO A 140 -1.49 -11.50 -19.63
C PRO A 140 -0.49 -12.61 -19.97
N GLY A 141 0.13 -13.21 -18.94
CA GLY A 141 0.97 -14.40 -19.09
C GLY A 141 2.42 -14.15 -19.56
N VAL A 142 2.85 -12.90 -19.65
CA VAL A 142 4.18 -12.50 -20.13
C VAL A 142 5.17 -12.53 -18.97
N ARG A 143 6.33 -13.18 -19.15
CA ARG A 143 7.40 -13.22 -18.15
C ARG A 143 8.24 -11.93 -18.19
N VAL A 144 8.23 -11.19 -17.09
CA VAL A 144 9.05 -9.99 -16.86
C VAL A 144 10.14 -10.32 -15.85
N ARG A 145 11.37 -9.92 -16.15
CA ARG A 145 12.54 -10.03 -15.28
C ARG A 145 12.87 -8.67 -14.68
N PHE A 146 13.03 -8.61 -13.37
CA PHE A 146 13.50 -7.48 -12.59
C PHE A 146 14.93 -7.73 -12.12
N GLN A 147 15.85 -6.82 -12.45
CA GLN A 147 17.26 -6.94 -12.11
C GLN A 147 17.79 -5.63 -11.53
N VAL A 148 18.40 -5.71 -10.34
CA VAL A 148 19.04 -4.56 -9.69
C VAL A 148 20.38 -4.24 -10.37
N GLY A 149 20.69 -2.94 -10.47
CA GLY A 149 22.02 -2.48 -10.84
C GLY A 149 23.07 -2.82 -9.76
N GLY A 150 24.36 -2.73 -10.13
CA GLY A 150 25.45 -2.98 -9.18
C GLY A 150 25.36 -2.07 -7.96
N GLY A 151 25.31 -2.66 -6.76
CA GLY A 151 25.18 -1.92 -5.50
C GLY A 151 23.79 -1.32 -5.25
N SER A 152 22.79 -1.58 -6.10
CA SER A 152 21.42 -1.03 -5.99
C SER A 152 20.50 -1.84 -5.06
N GLY A 153 21.10 -2.59 -4.12
CA GLY A 153 20.41 -3.41 -3.12
C GLY A 153 19.98 -4.79 -3.63
N THR A 154 18.79 -5.26 -3.23
CA THR A 154 18.29 -6.61 -3.51
C THR A 154 16.81 -6.62 -3.87
N VAL A 155 16.37 -7.65 -4.59
CA VAL A 155 14.95 -7.87 -4.91
C VAL A 155 14.48 -9.26 -4.52
N THR A 156 13.18 -9.39 -4.23
CA THR A 156 12.50 -10.69 -4.18
C THR A 156 11.58 -10.83 -5.38
N GLY A 157 11.40 -12.06 -5.87
CA GLY A 157 10.56 -12.30 -7.04
C GLY A 157 11.12 -11.66 -8.31
N GLU A 158 12.40 -11.90 -8.61
CA GLU A 158 13.12 -11.40 -9.80
C GLU A 158 12.41 -11.70 -11.12
N ILE A 159 11.55 -12.73 -11.17
CA ILE A 159 10.77 -13.05 -12.35
C ILE A 159 9.30 -13.11 -11.98
N GLN A 160 8.51 -12.33 -12.69
CA GLN A 160 7.06 -12.20 -12.50
C GLN A 160 6.34 -12.47 -13.82
N THR A 161 5.09 -12.90 -13.73
CA THR A 161 4.24 -13.12 -14.90
C THR A 161 3.13 -12.09 -14.87
N THR A 162 2.82 -11.45 -16.02
CA THR A 162 1.75 -10.46 -16.08
C THR A 162 0.38 -11.07 -15.77
N ASP A 163 -0.44 -10.35 -15.00
CA ASP A 163 -1.81 -10.70 -14.67
C ASP A 163 -2.81 -10.40 -15.82
N ALA A 164 -4.12 -10.53 -15.56
CA ALA A 164 -5.18 -10.27 -16.53
C ALA A 164 -5.19 -8.81 -17.05
N GLN A 165 -4.55 -7.89 -16.34
CA GLN A 165 -4.39 -6.48 -16.68
C GLN A 165 -3.03 -6.18 -17.33
N GLY A 166 -2.24 -7.23 -17.63
CA GLY A 166 -0.93 -7.10 -18.24
C GLY A 166 0.13 -6.58 -17.28
N ILE A 167 -0.10 -6.61 -15.96
CA ILE A 167 0.77 -6.00 -14.95
C ILE A 167 1.67 -7.07 -14.33
N ALA A 168 2.98 -6.78 -14.27
CA ALA A 168 3.95 -7.55 -13.49
C ALA A 168 4.60 -6.64 -12.45
N ARG A 169 4.60 -7.07 -11.18
CA ARG A 169 5.09 -6.30 -10.03
C ARG A 169 6.17 -7.09 -9.29
N VAL A 170 7.33 -6.47 -9.07
CA VAL A 170 8.41 -7.11 -8.28
C VAL A 170 7.93 -7.42 -6.86
N GLY A 171 8.45 -8.47 -6.23
CA GLY A 171 8.03 -8.85 -4.87
C GLY A 171 8.38 -7.76 -3.84
N SER A 172 9.66 -7.42 -3.76
CA SER A 172 10.17 -6.31 -2.97
C SER A 172 11.47 -5.80 -3.57
N TRP A 173 11.79 -4.52 -3.40
CA TRP A 173 13.08 -3.95 -3.79
C TRP A 173 13.67 -3.19 -2.59
N ARG A 174 14.70 -3.77 -1.98
CA ARG A 174 15.48 -3.15 -0.90
C ARG A 174 16.64 -2.37 -1.50
N LEU A 175 16.81 -1.12 -1.07
CA LEU A 175 17.83 -0.23 -1.63
C LEU A 175 19.23 -0.59 -1.14
N GLY A 176 20.22 -0.22 -1.95
CA GLY A 176 21.63 -0.26 -1.62
C GLY A 176 22.00 0.73 -0.52
N THR A 177 23.29 0.82 -0.22
CA THR A 177 23.77 1.55 0.96
C THR A 177 23.84 3.07 0.79
N SER A 178 23.83 3.61 -0.42
CA SER A 178 23.85 5.07 -0.66
C SER A 178 23.53 5.41 -2.12
N GLY A 179 23.10 6.66 -2.35
CA GLY A 179 23.00 7.22 -3.69
C GLY A 179 21.79 6.76 -4.49
N ILE A 180 21.85 6.88 -5.81
CA ILE A 180 20.77 6.44 -6.71
C ILE A 180 20.93 4.95 -6.97
N ASN A 181 19.86 4.21 -6.74
CA ASN A 181 19.69 2.80 -7.01
C ASN A 181 18.87 2.64 -8.29
N THR A 182 19.19 1.60 -9.04
CA THR A 182 18.54 1.28 -10.31
C THR A 182 17.93 -0.13 -10.23
N LEU A 183 16.70 -0.25 -10.70
CA LEU A 183 16.03 -1.52 -10.96
C LEU A 183 15.56 -1.54 -12.41
N ILE A 184 15.95 -2.58 -13.15
CA ILE A 184 15.68 -2.71 -14.57
C ILE A 184 14.65 -3.82 -14.78
N ALA A 185 13.60 -3.54 -15.56
CA ALA A 185 12.61 -4.51 -16.00
C ALA A 185 12.73 -4.81 -17.51
N THR A 186 12.78 -6.10 -17.87
CA THR A 186 12.88 -6.60 -19.26
C THR A 186 11.95 -7.79 -19.50
N VAL A 187 11.56 -8.02 -20.75
CA VAL A 187 10.84 -9.21 -21.20
C VAL A 187 11.80 -10.12 -21.96
N ASP A 188 11.96 -11.37 -21.48
CA ASP A 188 12.91 -12.32 -22.08
C ASP A 188 12.55 -12.59 -23.56
N GLY A 189 13.48 -12.30 -24.48
CA GLY A 189 13.36 -12.66 -25.91
C GLY A 189 12.56 -11.69 -26.78
N ALA A 190 12.20 -10.51 -26.28
CA ALA A 190 11.52 -9.46 -27.04
C ALA A 190 12.38 -8.19 -27.18
N GLN A 191 12.09 -7.37 -28.19
CA GLN A 191 12.50 -5.97 -28.25
C GLN A 191 11.24 -5.12 -28.29
N LEU A 192 10.81 -4.65 -27.13
CA LEU A 192 9.59 -3.86 -26.99
C LEU A 192 9.88 -2.36 -27.03
N VAL A 193 8.90 -1.56 -27.47
CA VAL A 193 8.95 -0.11 -27.29
C VAL A 193 8.93 0.20 -25.79
N GLY A 194 9.92 0.96 -25.31
CA GLY A 194 10.06 1.32 -23.89
C GLY A 194 10.92 0.36 -23.06
N GLU A 195 11.48 -0.67 -23.68
CA GLU A 195 12.38 -1.62 -23.02
C GLU A 195 13.88 -1.25 -23.21
N PRO A 196 14.74 -1.39 -22.19
CA PRO A 196 14.42 -1.75 -20.81
C PRO A 196 13.70 -0.61 -20.07
N VAL A 197 12.80 -0.97 -19.17
CA VAL A 197 12.20 0.01 -18.24
C VAL A 197 13.11 0.15 -17.02
N GLU A 198 13.56 1.38 -16.75
CA GLU A 198 14.41 1.71 -15.61
C GLU A 198 13.60 2.40 -14.51
N PHE A 199 13.68 1.86 -13.29
CA PHE A 199 13.21 2.49 -12.07
C PHE A 199 14.40 3.05 -11.28
N LEU A 200 14.26 4.29 -10.83
CA LEU A 200 15.21 4.97 -9.97
C LEU A 200 14.66 5.05 -8.55
N ALA A 201 15.51 4.84 -7.57
CA ALA A 201 15.20 5.14 -6.17
C ALA A 201 16.44 5.64 -5.44
N THR A 202 16.28 6.60 -4.55
CA THR A 202 17.39 7.20 -3.80
C THR A 202 17.51 6.53 -2.45
N THR A 203 18.68 5.97 -2.14
CA THR A 203 19.04 5.73 -0.75
C THR A 203 19.36 7.08 -0.14
N ALA A 204 18.41 7.61 0.62
CA ALA A 204 18.70 8.71 1.51
C ALA A 204 19.22 8.08 2.81
N ASN A 205 20.48 8.34 3.13
CA ASN A 205 20.81 8.45 4.54
C ASN A 205 20.05 9.70 5.00
N LEU A 206 19.09 9.57 5.92
CA LEU A 206 18.51 10.72 6.59
C LEU A 206 19.57 11.25 7.56
N THR A 207 20.69 11.77 7.03
CA THR A 207 21.82 12.25 7.82
C THR A 207 21.39 13.54 8.48
N GLY A 208 21.11 13.44 9.76
CA GLY A 208 20.34 14.41 10.49
C GLY A 208 19.81 13.71 11.72
N TYR A 209 18.62 13.11 11.63
CA TYR A 209 17.92 12.57 12.79
C TYR A 209 17.65 11.07 12.62
N ASP A 210 18.07 10.21 13.56
CA ASP A 210 17.82 8.76 13.60
C ASP A 210 16.80 8.36 14.68
N ILE A 211 15.82 7.53 14.31
CA ILE A 211 14.89 6.92 15.26
C ILE A 211 15.15 5.42 15.32
N THR A 212 15.79 5.00 16.41
CA THR A 212 16.02 3.60 16.70
C THR A 212 14.85 2.97 17.47
N ILE A 213 14.14 2.02 16.85
CA ILE A 213 13.09 1.24 17.53
C ILE A 213 13.67 -0.03 18.18
N ARG A 214 13.26 -0.29 19.43
CA ARG A 214 13.60 -1.48 20.21
C ARG A 214 12.32 -2.26 20.55
N TYR A 215 12.05 -3.27 19.74
CA TYR A 215 10.91 -4.17 19.90
C TYR A 215 11.08 -5.10 21.11
N LEU A 216 10.15 -5.01 22.06
CA LEU A 216 10.09 -5.89 23.23
C LEU A 216 8.92 -6.86 23.05
N GLY A 217 9.22 -8.07 22.54
CA GLY A 217 8.22 -9.11 22.26
C GLY A 217 8.27 -9.60 20.81
N ASP A 218 7.26 -10.39 20.43
CA ASP A 218 7.09 -10.92 19.08
C ASP A 218 6.13 -10.03 18.27
N TYR A 219 6.51 -9.75 17.01
CA TYR A 219 5.76 -8.86 16.13
C TYR A 219 5.50 -9.52 14.78
N SER A 220 4.35 -9.25 14.19
CA SER A 220 4.03 -9.68 12.83
C SER A 220 4.80 -8.85 11.80
N ASN A 221 4.98 -9.37 10.58
CA ASN A 221 5.61 -8.62 9.49
C ASN A 221 4.85 -7.33 9.15
N ALA A 222 3.52 -7.35 9.24
CA ALA A 222 2.69 -6.18 8.99
C ALA A 222 2.92 -5.10 10.06
N GLN A 223 3.09 -5.51 11.32
CA GLN A 223 3.37 -4.60 12.42
C GLN A 223 4.75 -3.96 12.26
N LEU A 224 5.78 -4.76 11.99
CA LEU A 224 7.13 -4.27 11.73
C LEU A 224 7.19 -3.28 10.55
N LEU A 225 6.39 -3.52 9.50
CA LEU A 225 6.28 -2.60 8.37
C LEU A 225 5.64 -1.27 8.79
N ALA A 226 4.55 -1.30 9.56
CA ALA A 226 3.88 -0.09 10.02
C ALA A 226 4.78 0.78 10.91
N PHE A 227 5.58 0.16 11.80
CA PHE A 227 6.60 0.86 12.58
C PHE A 227 7.68 1.49 11.71
N ALA A 228 8.25 0.74 10.76
CA ALA A 228 9.27 1.26 9.85
C ALA A 228 8.75 2.43 8.98
N GLU A 229 7.48 2.40 8.57
CA GLU A 229 6.88 3.50 7.81
C GLU A 229 6.67 4.75 8.67
N ALA A 230 6.28 4.59 9.94
CA ALA A 230 6.14 5.69 10.88
C ALA A 230 7.51 6.31 11.27
N GLU A 231 8.52 5.47 11.49
CA GLU A 231 9.92 5.84 11.69
C GLU A 231 10.40 6.75 10.55
N LEU A 232 10.34 6.25 9.30
CA LEU A 232 10.73 7.00 8.11
C LEU A 232 9.91 8.28 7.92
N ARG A 233 8.64 8.29 8.34
CA ARG A 233 7.79 9.49 8.25
C ARG A 233 8.32 10.59 9.15
N TRP A 234 8.70 10.27 10.38
CA TRP A 234 9.26 11.22 11.33
C TRP A 234 10.69 11.65 10.97
N GLU A 235 11.55 10.74 10.52
CA GLU A 235 12.93 11.08 10.10
C GLU A 235 12.99 11.93 8.81
N ARG A 236 11.95 11.91 7.97
CA ARG A 236 11.83 12.89 6.87
C ARG A 236 11.44 14.27 7.38
N ILE A 237 10.64 14.33 8.44
CA ILE A 237 10.16 15.58 9.04
C ILE A 237 11.24 16.21 9.90
N ILE A 238 11.95 15.45 10.72
CA ILE A 238 13.01 15.93 11.60
C ILE A 238 14.33 15.62 10.94
N THR A 239 15.11 16.64 10.63
CA THR A 239 16.29 16.50 9.78
C THR A 239 17.59 16.97 10.45
N GLY A 240 17.52 17.42 11.71
CA GLY A 240 18.70 17.89 12.43
C GLY A 240 19.15 16.91 13.49
N ASP A 241 20.44 16.65 13.46
CA ASP A 241 21.22 15.86 14.42
C ASP A 241 21.16 16.44 15.82
N LEU A 242 20.95 15.56 16.80
CA LEU A 242 21.03 15.84 18.22
C LEU A 242 22.28 15.19 18.82
N PRO A 243 22.85 15.78 19.89
CA PRO A 243 24.02 15.21 20.53
C PRO A 243 23.81 13.78 21.05
N ASP A 244 24.73 12.88 20.75
CA ASP A 244 24.78 11.52 21.29
C ASP A 244 24.82 11.49 22.83
N VAL A 245 24.10 10.53 23.41
CA VAL A 245 24.24 10.20 24.84
C VAL A 245 25.05 8.92 24.98
N ASN A 246 26.23 9.06 25.58
CA ASN A 246 27.25 8.01 25.64
C ASN A 246 27.20 7.22 26.96
N GLN A 247 26.09 6.56 27.26
CA GLN A 247 25.94 5.72 28.46
C GLN A 247 24.97 4.55 28.23
N SER A 248 25.16 3.45 28.95
CA SER A 248 24.17 2.37 29.01
C SER A 248 22.94 2.78 29.82
N LEU A 249 21.76 2.43 29.31
CA LEU A 249 20.50 2.58 30.01
C LEU A 249 20.28 1.39 30.97
N PRO A 250 20.07 1.63 32.28
CA PRO A 250 19.72 0.56 33.20
C PRO A 250 18.38 -0.10 32.84
N ALA A 251 18.25 -1.38 33.15
CA ALA A 251 16.97 -2.08 33.02
C ALA A 251 15.87 -1.42 33.86
N ASN A 252 14.63 -1.49 33.38
CA ASN A 252 13.43 -0.93 34.02
C ASN A 252 13.50 0.57 34.30
N SER A 253 14.33 1.30 33.55
CA SER A 253 14.40 2.75 33.70
C SER A 253 13.36 3.43 32.83
N CYS A 254 13.02 2.90 31.65
CA CYS A 254 11.97 3.37 30.75
C CYS A 254 10.95 2.24 30.52
N GLY A 255 9.98 2.10 31.43
CA GLY A 255 9.05 0.96 31.42
C GLY A 255 9.78 -0.34 31.76
N SER A 256 9.49 -1.41 31.01
CA SER A 256 10.09 -2.75 31.18
C SER A 256 11.34 -2.97 30.31
N ASN A 257 12.07 -1.91 29.94
CA ASN A 257 13.22 -2.01 29.05
C ASN A 257 14.33 -2.92 29.63
N PRO A 258 15.04 -3.70 28.79
CA PRO A 258 16.24 -4.40 29.21
C PRO A 258 17.40 -3.42 29.43
N GLU A 259 18.45 -3.87 30.12
CA GLU A 259 19.72 -3.14 30.15
C GLU A 259 20.22 -2.97 28.71
N THR A 260 20.36 -1.71 28.28
CA THR A 260 20.59 -1.37 26.88
C THR A 260 21.89 -0.57 26.76
N PRO A 261 22.93 -1.12 26.12
CA PRO A 261 24.15 -0.38 25.85
C PRO A 261 23.89 0.83 24.94
N GLY A 262 24.54 1.96 25.24
CA GLY A 262 24.64 3.08 24.32
C GLY A 262 25.77 2.89 23.28
N PRO A 263 26.10 3.93 22.49
CA PRO A 263 25.52 5.27 22.53
C PRO A 263 24.07 5.31 22.03
N PHE A 264 23.32 6.31 22.50
CA PHE A 264 22.01 6.65 21.95
C PHE A 264 22.17 7.86 21.05
N ASP A 265 22.10 7.61 19.75
CA ASP A 265 22.00 8.60 18.70
C ASP A 265 20.53 9.03 18.58
N ASP A 266 20.28 10.33 18.52
CA ASP A 266 18.96 10.97 18.36
C ASP A 266 17.77 10.45 19.20
N LEU A 267 17.07 9.40 18.80
CA LEU A 267 15.94 8.87 19.57
C LEU A 267 15.93 7.35 19.60
N THR A 268 15.81 6.78 20.80
CA THR A 268 15.45 5.37 20.97
C THR A 268 14.05 5.21 21.55
N ILE A 269 13.21 4.39 20.90
CA ILE A 269 11.85 4.09 21.35
C ILE A 269 11.74 2.60 21.71
N PHE A 270 11.40 2.30 22.97
CA PHE A 270 11.02 0.95 23.37
C PHE A 270 9.55 0.72 23.08
N VAL A 271 9.25 -0.36 22.36
CA VAL A 271 7.88 -0.68 21.94
C VAL A 271 7.44 -1.99 22.57
N THR A 272 6.24 -2.01 23.15
CA THR A 272 5.51 -3.22 23.57
C THR A 272 4.13 -3.28 22.90
N ILE A 273 3.66 -4.50 22.65
CA ILE A 273 2.24 -4.79 22.39
C ILE A 273 1.78 -5.68 23.54
N GLU A 274 0.97 -5.13 24.43
CA GLU A 274 0.51 -5.79 25.65
C GLU A 274 -0.89 -5.32 26.02
N GLU A 275 -1.55 -5.99 26.96
CA GLU A 275 -2.88 -5.55 27.42
C GLU A 275 -2.76 -4.24 28.19
N ILE A 276 -3.56 -3.23 27.84
CA ILE A 276 -3.63 -1.95 28.56
C ILE A 276 -4.91 -1.90 29.39
N ASP A 277 -6.07 -1.86 28.74
CA ASP A 277 -7.37 -1.76 29.40
C ASP A 277 -8.49 -2.61 28.77
N GLY A 278 -8.15 -3.41 27.75
CA GLY A 278 -9.07 -4.29 27.05
C GLY A 278 -9.64 -3.60 25.81
N PRO A 279 -10.66 -4.18 25.15
CA PRO A 279 -11.10 -3.67 23.86
C PRO A 279 -11.85 -2.33 23.99
N PHE A 280 -11.65 -1.46 23.01
CA PHE A 280 -12.31 -0.16 22.81
C PHE A 280 -11.91 0.95 23.81
N GLY A 281 -10.85 0.76 24.58
CA GLY A 281 -10.28 1.76 25.48
C GLY A 281 -9.09 2.48 24.86
N THR A 282 -7.96 2.42 25.54
CA THR A 282 -6.70 3.06 25.14
C THR A 282 -6.06 2.27 24.01
N LEU A 283 -6.07 2.80 22.78
CA LEU A 283 -5.51 2.10 21.60
C LEU A 283 -3.98 1.92 21.70
N GLY A 284 -3.34 2.90 22.32
CA GLY A 284 -1.92 2.96 22.56
C GLY A 284 -1.63 4.09 23.55
N GLN A 285 -0.45 4.07 24.13
CA GLN A 285 0.05 5.18 24.94
C GLN A 285 1.55 5.32 24.76
N ALA A 286 2.03 6.57 24.74
CA ALA A 286 3.45 6.82 24.56
C ALA A 286 3.95 8.06 25.29
N GLY A 287 5.27 8.20 25.34
CA GLY A 287 5.88 9.39 25.89
C GLY A 287 7.39 9.28 26.12
N PRO A 288 8.03 10.42 26.41
CA PRO A 288 9.45 10.47 26.73
C PRO A 288 9.71 9.89 28.12
N CYS A 289 10.79 9.11 28.24
CA CYS A 289 11.34 8.67 29.53
C CYS A 289 12.53 9.55 29.95
N PHE A 290 13.28 10.03 28.95
CA PHE A 290 14.48 10.84 29.14
C PHE A 290 14.58 11.91 28.06
N VAL A 291 15.06 13.09 28.46
CA VAL A 291 15.34 14.22 27.58
C VAL A 291 16.77 14.72 27.78
N ARG A 292 17.35 15.30 26.73
CA ARG A 292 18.72 15.85 26.73
C ARG A 292 18.81 17.19 27.44
N VAL A 293 19.96 17.47 28.04
CA VAL A 293 20.34 18.81 28.48
C VAL A 293 21.60 19.25 27.75
N PRO A 294 21.60 20.44 27.11
CA PRO A 294 20.49 21.40 27.02
C PRO A 294 19.41 21.00 26.01
N GLY A 295 18.26 21.67 26.06
CA GLY A 295 17.22 21.61 25.01
C GLY A 295 15.97 20.80 25.36
N ASP A 296 16.06 19.87 26.31
CA ASP A 296 14.95 19.02 26.76
C ASP A 296 14.26 18.22 25.63
N LEU A 297 14.95 17.96 24.52
CA LEU A 297 14.47 17.08 23.45
C LEU A 297 14.65 15.60 23.82
N THR A 298 13.69 14.76 23.44
CA THR A 298 13.66 13.34 23.82
C THR A 298 14.86 12.59 23.26
N VAL A 299 15.48 11.78 24.13
CA VAL A 299 16.53 10.80 23.75
C VAL A 299 16.05 9.36 23.87
N ILE A 300 15.21 9.10 24.87
CA ILE A 300 14.67 7.76 25.10
C ILE A 300 13.20 7.92 25.45
N GLY A 301 12.34 7.20 24.75
CA GLY A 301 10.92 7.10 25.05
C GLY A 301 10.42 5.67 25.00
N ARG A 302 9.13 5.52 25.30
CA ARG A 302 8.44 4.25 25.15
C ARG A 302 7.06 4.46 24.56
N MET A 303 6.58 3.39 23.94
CA MET A 303 5.28 3.27 23.33
C MET A 303 4.72 1.89 23.66
N GLN A 304 3.45 1.83 24.04
CA GLN A 304 2.74 0.60 24.37
C GLN A 304 1.44 0.61 23.56
N LEU A 305 1.16 -0.46 22.79
CA LEU A 305 -0.09 -0.59 22.04
C LEU A 305 -0.96 -1.68 22.67
N ASP A 306 -2.27 -1.46 22.76
CA ASP A 306 -3.17 -2.45 23.38
C ASP A 306 -3.40 -3.64 22.45
N VAL A 307 -2.92 -4.80 22.87
CA VAL A 307 -3.12 -6.08 22.17
C VAL A 307 -4.60 -6.40 21.94
N ALA A 308 -5.50 -5.94 22.82
CA ALA A 308 -6.94 -6.19 22.73
C ALA A 308 -7.61 -5.47 21.54
N ASP A 309 -7.02 -4.38 21.04
CA ASP A 309 -7.55 -3.58 19.93
C ASP A 309 -6.84 -3.83 18.60
N MET A 310 -5.75 -4.61 18.59
CA MET A 310 -4.89 -4.83 17.42
C MET A 310 -5.63 -5.36 16.18
N GLU A 311 -6.44 -6.41 16.32
CA GLU A 311 -7.18 -7.00 15.18
C GLU A 311 -8.11 -5.98 14.53
N LEU A 312 -8.69 -5.10 15.35
CA LEU A 312 -9.59 -4.06 14.89
C LEU A 312 -8.83 -2.93 14.18
N LEU A 313 -7.73 -2.47 14.76
CA LEU A 313 -6.88 -1.44 14.17
C LEU A 313 -6.29 -1.87 12.82
N GLU A 314 -5.87 -3.14 12.72
CA GLU A 314 -5.35 -3.71 11.48
C GLU A 314 -6.45 -3.86 10.42
N SER A 315 -7.63 -4.35 10.79
CA SER A 315 -8.75 -4.54 9.84
C SER A 315 -9.38 -3.23 9.35
N GLU A 316 -9.35 -2.17 10.17
CA GLU A 316 -9.82 -0.84 9.80
C GLU A 316 -8.75 0.03 9.13
N GLY A 317 -7.50 -0.46 9.04
CA GLY A 317 -6.39 0.27 8.41
C GLY A 317 -5.91 1.49 9.19
N VAL A 318 -6.21 1.58 10.49
CA VAL A 318 -5.87 2.72 11.35
C VAL A 318 -4.59 2.47 12.16
N PHE A 319 -4.12 1.22 12.20
CA PHE A 319 -2.97 0.80 12.99
C PHE A 319 -1.70 1.66 12.77
N GLN A 320 -1.36 1.94 11.51
CA GLN A 320 -0.21 2.80 11.20
C GLN A 320 -0.42 4.25 11.69
N SER A 321 -1.66 4.78 11.64
CA SER A 321 -1.94 6.13 12.14
C SER A 321 -1.76 6.20 13.64
N VAL A 322 -2.14 5.16 14.39
CA VAL A 322 -1.89 5.05 15.84
C VAL A 322 -0.38 5.10 16.09
N ILE A 323 0.43 4.26 15.44
CA ILE A 323 1.90 4.27 15.64
C ILE A 323 2.48 5.66 15.36
N LEU A 324 2.10 6.28 14.23
CA LEU A 324 2.62 7.58 13.85
C LEU A 324 2.25 8.66 14.87
N HIS A 325 1.01 8.62 15.38
CA HIS A 325 0.50 9.49 16.44
C HIS A 325 1.31 9.32 17.74
N GLU A 326 1.42 8.08 18.23
CA GLU A 326 2.13 7.76 19.47
C GLU A 326 3.62 8.16 19.40
N MET A 327 4.26 8.00 18.23
CA MET A 327 5.64 8.46 18.04
C MET A 327 5.75 9.98 18.19
N GLY A 328 4.73 10.73 17.81
CA GLY A 328 4.63 12.17 18.04
C GLY A 328 4.69 12.51 19.53
N HIS A 329 4.00 11.76 20.38
CA HIS A 329 4.06 11.95 21.84
C HIS A 329 5.44 11.63 22.41
N VAL A 330 6.11 10.59 21.91
CA VAL A 330 7.51 10.32 22.27
C VAL A 330 8.41 11.50 21.92
N LEU A 331 8.22 12.10 20.75
CA LEU A 331 8.98 13.24 20.26
C LEU A 331 8.73 14.55 21.02
N GLY A 332 7.76 14.59 21.94
CA GLY A 332 7.51 15.79 22.75
C GLY A 332 6.20 16.48 22.47
N PHE A 333 5.46 16.08 21.43
CA PHE A 333 4.16 16.65 21.11
C PHE A 333 3.19 16.37 22.27
N GLY A 334 2.61 17.43 22.85
CA GLY A 334 1.74 17.33 24.03
C GLY A 334 2.44 16.94 25.33
N THR A 335 3.61 16.30 25.26
CA THR A 335 4.32 15.76 26.42
C THR A 335 5.34 16.72 27.01
N LEU A 336 5.90 17.61 26.19
CA LEU A 336 6.92 18.59 26.60
C LEU A 336 6.47 20.05 26.54
N TRP A 337 5.23 20.33 26.13
CA TRP A 337 4.75 21.71 25.95
C TRP A 337 4.79 22.53 27.24
N THR A 338 4.31 21.97 28.36
CA THR A 338 4.30 22.67 29.66
C THR A 338 5.70 23.02 30.13
N SER A 339 6.64 22.07 30.07
CA SER A 339 8.03 22.29 30.50
C SER A 339 8.80 23.24 29.57
N ALA A 340 8.44 23.26 28.28
CA ALA A 340 8.96 24.21 27.30
C ALA A 340 8.29 25.61 27.39
N GLY A 341 7.23 25.77 28.19
CA GLY A 341 6.48 27.03 28.29
C GLY A 341 5.67 27.35 27.01
N LEU A 342 5.23 26.30 26.30
CA LEU A 342 4.51 26.39 25.03
C LEU A 342 3.00 26.08 25.16
N LEU A 343 2.52 25.77 26.37
CA LEU A 343 1.10 25.59 26.66
C LEU A 343 0.61 26.70 27.59
N ALA A 344 -0.46 27.37 27.20
CA ALA A 344 -1.13 28.37 28.01
C ALA A 344 -2.55 27.94 28.37
N ASP A 345 -2.98 28.36 29.56
CA ASP A 345 -4.33 28.13 30.11
C ASP A 345 -4.74 26.64 30.09
N PRO A 346 -3.92 25.73 30.67
CA PRO A 346 -4.17 24.29 30.59
C PRO A 346 -5.53 23.92 31.18
N ALA A 347 -6.24 23.01 30.53
CA ALA A 347 -7.49 22.44 31.03
C ALA A 347 -7.28 21.67 32.33
N ASP A 348 -8.30 21.69 33.17
CA ASP A 348 -8.41 20.89 34.39
C ASP A 348 -9.37 19.72 34.12
N VAL A 349 -8.93 18.50 34.43
CA VAL A 349 -9.75 17.29 34.32
C VAL A 349 -11.00 17.38 35.20
N ASP A 350 -10.90 18.05 36.35
CA ASP A 350 -12.01 18.23 37.28
C ASP A 350 -12.94 19.39 36.90
N ASP A 351 -12.52 20.28 35.99
CA ASP A 351 -13.31 21.41 35.49
C ASP A 351 -13.01 21.74 33.99
N PRO A 352 -13.45 20.90 33.05
CA PRO A 352 -13.07 20.96 31.62
C PRO A 352 -13.58 22.21 30.86
N GLY A 353 -14.35 23.08 31.51
CA GLY A 353 -14.83 24.34 30.95
C GLY A 353 -14.17 25.60 31.53
N ALA A 354 -13.30 25.46 32.54
CA ALA A 354 -12.71 26.60 33.23
C ALA A 354 -11.72 27.38 32.38
N ASN A 355 -10.97 26.67 31.55
CA ASN A 355 -9.79 27.18 30.84
C ASN A 355 -9.89 26.90 29.33
N ASP A 356 -9.20 27.71 28.52
CA ASP A 356 -9.10 27.55 27.06
C ASP A 356 -7.65 27.19 26.66
N PRO A 357 -7.25 25.91 26.78
CA PRO A 357 -5.88 25.50 26.53
C PRO A 357 -5.49 25.76 25.08
N HIS A 358 -4.32 26.33 24.88
CA HIS A 358 -3.80 26.64 23.55
C HIS A 358 -2.27 26.64 23.51
N PHE A 359 -1.74 26.29 22.34
CA PHE A 359 -0.30 26.23 22.10
C PHE A 359 0.23 27.61 21.70
N THR A 360 1.33 28.05 22.32
CA THR A 360 1.84 29.41 22.19
C THR A 360 3.07 29.54 21.29
N GLY A 361 3.51 28.45 20.66
CA GLY A 361 4.65 28.46 19.75
C GLY A 361 4.40 29.35 18.52
N PRO A 362 5.28 30.32 18.24
CA PRO A 362 5.05 31.30 17.17
C PRO A 362 5.08 30.67 15.76
N LEU A 363 5.82 29.59 15.55
CA LEU A 363 5.90 28.94 14.25
C LEU A 363 4.64 28.13 13.94
N ALA A 364 4.14 27.37 14.91
CA ALA A 364 2.86 26.67 14.80
C ALA A 364 1.70 27.64 14.65
N LEU A 365 1.72 28.77 15.38
CA LEU A 365 0.75 29.86 15.23
C LEU A 365 0.71 30.41 13.80
N SER A 366 1.88 30.65 13.20
CA SER A 366 1.96 31.11 11.81
C SER A 366 1.42 30.06 10.83
N ALA A 367 1.66 28.78 11.06
CA ALA A 367 1.12 27.70 10.24
C ALA A 367 -0.40 27.57 10.39
N PHE A 368 -0.92 27.75 11.61
CA PHE A 368 -2.35 27.75 11.89
C PHE A 368 -3.07 28.86 11.11
N ASP A 369 -2.52 30.08 11.12
CA ASP A 369 -3.07 31.18 10.33
C ASP A 369 -3.01 30.90 8.82
N ALA A 370 -1.91 30.32 8.33
CA ALA A 370 -1.77 29.93 6.93
C ALA A 370 -2.77 28.83 6.51
N ALA A 371 -3.14 27.95 7.44
CA ALA A 371 -4.15 26.91 7.22
C ALA A 371 -5.60 27.44 7.25
N GLY A 372 -5.81 28.75 7.46
CA GLY A 372 -7.14 29.38 7.52
C GLY A 372 -7.60 29.80 8.92
N GLY A 373 -6.74 29.62 9.94
CA GLY A 373 -7.03 29.95 11.33
C GLY A 373 -7.17 31.44 11.65
N THR A 374 -6.91 32.34 10.70
CA THR A 374 -7.01 33.80 10.91
C THR A 374 -8.40 34.28 11.33
N ALA A 375 -9.45 33.56 10.92
CA ALA A 375 -10.84 33.85 11.29
C ALA A 375 -11.25 33.24 12.64
N TYR A 376 -10.39 32.45 13.27
CA TYR A 376 -10.65 31.85 14.58
C TYR A 376 -10.64 32.94 15.65
N THR A 377 -11.72 33.01 16.44
CA THR A 377 -11.95 34.08 17.42
C THR A 377 -11.53 33.72 18.85
N GLY A 378 -11.24 32.44 19.12
CA GLY A 378 -10.72 31.97 20.41
C GLY A 378 -9.20 32.09 20.50
N ALA A 379 -8.62 31.50 21.55
CA ALA A 379 -7.17 31.40 21.65
C ALA A 379 -6.61 30.53 20.50
N LYS A 380 -5.65 31.07 19.74
CA LYS A 380 -5.16 30.42 18.52
C LYS A 380 -4.34 29.17 18.83
N VAL A 381 -4.34 28.22 17.89
CA VAL A 381 -3.81 26.86 18.07
C VAL A 381 -4.46 26.18 19.29
N PRO A 382 -5.80 26.05 19.30
CA PRO A 382 -6.52 25.50 20.44
C PRO A 382 -6.15 24.04 20.66
N VAL A 383 -5.87 23.73 21.92
CA VAL A 383 -5.52 22.40 22.43
C VAL A 383 -6.77 21.75 23.01
N MET A 384 -6.76 20.42 23.08
CA MET A 384 -7.84 19.60 23.62
C MET A 384 -8.13 19.97 25.08
N ASN A 385 -9.40 20.25 25.37
CA ASN A 385 -9.87 20.71 26.68
C ASN A 385 -10.88 19.75 27.33
N VAL A 386 -11.23 18.66 26.64
CA VAL A 386 -12.17 17.63 27.12
C VAL A 386 -11.52 16.25 26.99
N GLY A 387 -11.85 15.33 27.90
CA GLY A 387 -11.25 14.00 27.97
C GLY A 387 -10.57 13.74 29.31
N GLY A 388 -9.83 12.63 29.40
CA GLY A 388 -9.04 12.30 30.57
C GLY A 388 -7.70 13.02 30.61
N ALA A 389 -6.91 12.76 31.65
CA ALA A 389 -5.64 13.45 31.90
C ALA A 389 -4.56 13.16 30.84
N GLY A 390 -4.62 12.01 30.16
CA GLY A 390 -3.75 11.72 29.02
C GLY A 390 -4.25 12.35 27.72
N THR A 391 -5.53 12.74 27.67
CA THR A 391 -6.16 13.31 26.47
C THR A 391 -6.09 14.85 26.44
N ILE A 392 -6.45 15.52 27.54
CA ILE A 392 -6.45 16.99 27.59
C ILE A 392 -5.01 17.52 27.54
N ASN A 393 -4.87 18.79 27.16
CA ASN A 393 -3.59 19.52 27.16
C ASN A 393 -2.49 18.97 26.24
N SER A 394 -2.77 17.90 25.50
CA SER A 394 -1.74 17.15 24.79
C SER A 394 -2.08 16.82 23.34
N HIS A 395 -3.31 17.10 22.92
CA HIS A 395 -3.80 16.94 21.56
C HIS A 395 -4.24 18.27 20.98
N TRP A 396 -4.32 18.35 19.66
CA TRP A 396 -5.08 19.42 19.02
C TRP A 396 -6.58 19.28 19.30
N ARG A 397 -7.26 20.42 19.38
CA ARG A 397 -8.71 20.43 19.59
C ARG A 397 -9.44 19.89 18.37
N ASP A 398 -10.00 18.70 18.54
CA ASP A 398 -10.87 18.00 17.61
C ASP A 398 -11.81 18.88 16.77
N GLU A 399 -12.57 19.79 17.41
CA GLU A 399 -13.56 20.64 16.72
C GLU A 399 -12.95 21.59 15.69
N VAL A 400 -11.65 21.87 15.81
CA VAL A 400 -10.91 22.80 14.95
C VAL A 400 -10.01 22.07 13.98
N PHE A 401 -9.43 20.95 14.42
CA PHE A 401 -8.38 20.25 13.70
C PHE A 401 -8.83 18.97 12.98
N ASP A 402 -10.03 18.45 13.20
CA ASP A 402 -10.51 17.22 12.52
C ASP A 402 -10.36 17.30 10.97
N PRO A 403 -9.66 16.36 10.29
CA PRO A 403 -9.19 15.05 10.79
C PRO A 403 -7.67 14.95 11.06
N GLU A 404 -7.00 16.01 11.50
CA GLU A 404 -5.54 16.03 11.73
C GLU A 404 -5.08 14.92 12.69
N LEU A 405 -3.90 14.35 12.39
CA LEU A 405 -3.37 13.16 13.05
C LEU A 405 -3.28 13.29 14.58
N MET A 406 -2.80 14.42 15.10
CA MET A 406 -2.53 14.65 16.52
C MET A 406 -3.74 15.23 17.28
N THR A 407 -4.95 14.99 16.77
CA THR A 407 -6.19 15.22 17.51
C THR A 407 -6.51 14.04 18.42
N GLY A 408 -7.45 14.19 19.35
CA GLY A 408 -7.90 13.08 20.22
C GLY A 408 -8.79 12.07 19.50
N PHE A 409 -8.80 12.05 18.15
CA PHE A 409 -9.66 11.20 17.35
C PHE A 409 -9.05 10.90 15.97
N LEU A 410 -8.76 9.63 15.71
CA LEU A 410 -8.28 9.16 14.41
C LEU A 410 -9.44 8.75 13.51
N SER A 411 -9.54 9.35 12.33
CA SER A 411 -10.49 8.94 11.31
C SER A 411 -10.09 7.61 10.67
N THR A 412 -11.05 6.80 10.21
CA THR A 412 -10.76 5.59 9.41
C THR A 412 -10.25 5.91 7.98
N GLY A 413 -10.03 7.18 7.67
CA GLY A 413 -9.51 7.66 6.40
C GLY A 413 -8.13 8.25 6.57
N PHE A 414 -7.77 9.19 5.69
CA PHE A 414 -6.50 9.89 5.79
C PHE A 414 -6.50 10.88 6.97
N ASN A 415 -5.55 10.72 7.90
CA ASN A 415 -5.30 11.64 9.01
C ASN A 415 -4.04 12.46 8.69
N PRO A 416 -4.16 13.72 8.20
CA PRO A 416 -2.99 14.50 7.80
C PRO A 416 -2.11 14.85 8.99
N LEU A 417 -0.80 14.70 8.81
CA LEU A 417 0.21 15.27 9.71
C LEU A 417 0.55 16.69 9.22
N SER A 418 -0.14 17.67 9.80
CA SER A 418 -0.19 19.04 9.28
C SER A 418 1.11 19.82 9.48
N ALA A 419 1.25 20.92 8.72
CA ALA A 419 2.34 21.87 8.92
C ALA A 419 2.29 22.52 10.31
N ILE A 420 1.13 22.52 10.98
CA ILE A 420 0.97 23.04 12.34
C ILE A 420 1.68 22.12 13.34
N THR A 421 1.45 20.82 13.25
CA THR A 421 2.15 19.80 14.03
C THR A 421 3.65 19.83 13.79
N VAL A 422 4.09 19.83 12.52
CA VAL A 422 5.52 19.87 12.18
C VAL A 422 6.19 21.13 12.75
N ARG A 423 5.53 22.29 12.69
CA ARG A 423 6.06 23.54 13.25
C ARG A 423 6.03 23.55 14.78
N SER A 424 5.12 22.85 15.44
CA SER A 424 5.15 22.73 16.92
C SER A 424 6.39 21.99 17.42
N LEU A 425 6.91 21.01 16.66
CA LEU A 425 8.20 20.39 16.96
C LEU A 425 9.36 21.37 16.74
N GLN A 426 9.25 22.24 15.73
CA GLN A 426 10.23 23.30 15.54
C GLN A 426 10.23 24.32 16.68
N ASP A 427 9.06 24.66 17.22
CA ASP A 427 8.92 25.50 18.41
C ASP A 427 9.51 24.83 19.67
N LEU A 428 9.48 23.50 19.76
CA LEU A 428 10.18 22.73 20.80
C LEU A 428 11.72 22.75 20.65
N GLY A 429 12.23 22.96 19.43
CA GLY A 429 13.65 23.09 19.15
C GLY A 429 14.20 22.10 18.11
N TYR A 430 13.37 21.23 17.54
CA TYR A 430 13.79 20.35 16.44
C TYR A 430 14.10 21.14 15.16
N THR A 431 15.09 20.69 14.40
CA THR A 431 15.24 21.14 13.01
C THR A 431 14.35 20.29 12.12
N VAL A 432 13.41 20.91 11.42
CA VAL A 432 12.38 20.20 10.65
C VAL A 432 12.31 20.62 9.18
N ASN A 433 11.93 19.68 8.32
CA ASN A 433 11.54 19.89 6.93
C ASN A 433 10.02 19.97 6.80
N VAL A 434 9.51 21.20 6.76
CA VAL A 434 8.06 21.49 6.71
C VAL A 434 7.44 21.10 5.37
N ALA A 435 8.23 20.91 4.32
CA ALA A 435 7.72 20.47 3.01
C ALA A 435 7.19 19.04 3.05
N GLU A 436 7.58 18.26 4.06
CA GLU A 436 7.05 16.91 4.28
C GLU A 436 5.67 16.93 4.96
N ALA A 437 5.17 18.08 5.43
CA ALA A 437 3.85 18.15 6.05
C ALA A 437 2.72 17.88 5.05
N ASP A 438 1.67 17.23 5.51
CA ASP A 438 0.50 16.95 4.68
C ASP A 438 -0.34 18.23 4.48
N PRO A 439 -0.98 18.39 3.30
CA PRO A 439 -1.93 19.46 3.07
C PRO A 439 -3.06 19.43 4.10
N PHE A 440 -3.24 20.53 4.82
CA PHE A 440 -4.27 20.66 5.84
C PHE A 440 -4.85 22.07 5.84
N THR A 441 -6.17 22.18 6.00
CA THR A 441 -6.88 23.45 6.08
C THR A 441 -7.91 23.40 7.20
N ILE A 442 -7.96 24.44 8.01
CA ILE A 442 -8.96 24.61 9.06
C ILE A 442 -10.27 25.00 8.38
N ALA A 443 -11.26 24.11 8.44
CA ALA A 443 -12.55 24.36 7.81
C ALA A 443 -13.34 25.42 8.61
N PRO A 444 -13.84 26.49 7.98
CA PRO A 444 -14.71 27.44 8.66
C PRO A 444 -16.08 26.80 8.94
N ALA A 445 -16.33 26.42 10.20
CA ALA A 445 -17.62 26.18 10.90
C ALA A 445 -18.82 25.50 10.17
N LEU A 446 -18.65 24.95 8.98
CA LEU A 446 -19.69 24.34 8.15
C LEU A 446 -19.49 22.81 8.08
N ARG A 447 -19.23 22.17 9.22
CA ARG A 447 -19.47 20.73 9.34
C ARG A 447 -20.82 20.55 10.02
N ILE A 448 -21.80 20.04 9.26
CA ILE A 448 -22.97 19.39 9.87
C ILE A 448 -22.38 18.25 10.70
N ALA A 449 -22.63 18.25 12.01
CA ALA A 449 -22.21 17.20 12.94
C ALA A 449 -22.87 15.86 12.54
N GLY A 450 -22.29 15.18 11.56
CA GLY A 450 -22.52 13.77 11.32
C GLY A 450 -21.67 12.94 12.29
N PRO A 451 -22.00 11.66 12.50
CA PRO A 451 -21.18 10.77 13.32
C PRO A 451 -19.78 10.69 12.71
N ARG A 452 -18.75 11.05 13.49
CA ARG A 452 -17.35 10.85 13.10
C ARG A 452 -17.09 9.35 12.93
N ARG A 453 -16.50 8.97 11.80
CA ARG A 453 -16.08 7.59 11.53
C ARG A 453 -14.59 7.47 11.87
N GLY A 454 -14.27 6.75 12.93
CA GLY A 454 -12.94 6.69 13.49
C GLY A 454 -12.92 6.16 14.91
N ARG A 455 -11.78 6.33 15.57
CA ARG A 455 -11.50 5.85 16.92
C ARG A 455 -11.01 7.01 17.79
N PRO A 456 -11.55 7.19 19.01
CA PRO A 456 -11.00 8.15 19.94
C PRO A 456 -9.61 7.69 20.42
N MET A 457 -8.71 8.64 20.62
CA MET A 457 -7.44 8.45 21.31
C MET A 457 -7.68 8.85 22.77
N VAL A 458 -7.78 7.86 23.65
CA VAL A 458 -8.19 8.06 25.05
C VAL A 458 -7.00 7.75 25.94
N ASP A 459 -6.59 8.76 26.72
CA ASP A 459 -5.54 8.67 27.73
C ASP A 459 -4.25 7.99 27.25
N ASP A 460 -3.90 8.30 26.01
CA ASP A 460 -2.82 7.76 25.19
C ASP A 460 -1.46 8.40 25.47
N ILE A 461 -1.29 8.95 26.66
CA ILE A 461 -0.01 9.53 27.05
C ILE A 461 0.42 9.09 28.44
N ILE A 462 1.65 8.61 28.48
CA ILE A 462 2.29 8.14 29.69
C ILE A 462 2.60 9.34 30.61
N SER A 463 2.08 9.28 31.84
CA SER A 463 2.22 10.33 32.86
C SER A 463 3.44 10.16 33.78
N ASP A 464 4.36 9.25 33.46
CA ASP A 464 5.55 9.03 34.27
C ASP A 464 6.48 10.26 34.26
N PRO A 465 7.25 10.50 35.35
CA PRO A 465 8.21 11.58 35.37
C PRO A 465 9.30 11.43 34.31
N ILE A 466 9.63 12.53 33.63
CA ILE A 466 10.63 12.56 32.56
C ILE A 466 11.97 12.99 33.15
N ARG A 467 13.02 12.20 32.99
CA ARG A 467 14.35 12.55 33.52
C ARG A 467 15.16 13.35 32.52
N ARG A 468 15.83 14.40 33.00
CA ARG A 468 16.80 15.18 32.23
C ARG A 468 18.18 14.53 32.38
N ILE A 469 18.85 14.23 31.27
CA ILE A 469 20.20 13.66 31.26
C ILE A 469 21.18 14.55 30.50
N ASP A 470 22.40 14.67 31.02
CA ASP A 470 23.51 15.31 30.30
C ASP A 470 24.14 14.35 29.28
N GLU A 471 25.07 14.83 28.45
CA GLU A 471 25.77 14.03 27.41
C GLU A 471 26.47 12.78 27.96
N SER A 472 26.80 12.77 29.27
CA SER A 472 27.39 11.62 29.96
C SER A 472 26.36 10.58 30.46
N GLY A 473 25.07 10.83 30.21
CA GLY A 473 23.94 10.00 30.64
C GLY A 473 23.51 10.24 32.09
N ARG A 474 24.16 11.15 32.82
CA ARG A 474 23.84 11.40 34.22
C ARG A 474 22.53 12.18 34.33
N VAL A 475 21.64 11.71 35.20
CA VAL A 475 20.40 12.43 35.53
C VAL A 475 20.73 13.72 36.27
N VAL A 476 20.33 14.85 35.69
CA VAL A 476 20.56 16.21 36.21
C VAL A 476 19.28 16.91 36.66
N GLY A 477 18.11 16.34 36.38
CA GLY A 477 16.82 16.88 36.78
C GLY A 477 15.66 15.96 36.40
N VAL A 478 14.46 16.36 36.80
CA VAL A 478 13.21 15.64 36.50
C VAL A 478 12.12 16.66 36.16
N ILE A 479 11.36 16.40 35.12
CA ILE A 479 10.13 17.10 34.76
C ILE A 479 8.98 16.27 35.32
N GLN A 480 8.20 16.87 36.22
CA GLN A 480 6.92 16.31 36.67
C GLN A 480 5.87 16.67 35.63
N ARG A 481 4.94 15.75 35.37
CA ARG A 481 3.85 15.97 34.44
C ARG A 481 2.54 16.18 35.18
#